data_AF-A0A293MAT7-F1
#
_entry.id   AF-A0A293MAT7-F1
#
_cell.length_a   1.000
_cell.length_b   1.000
_cell.length_c   1.000
_cell.angle_alpha   90.00
_cell.angle_beta   90.00
_cell.angle_gamma   90.00
#
_symmetry.space_group_name_H-M   'P 1'
#
loop_
_entity.id
_entity.type
_entity.pdbx_description
1 polymer ?
#
loop_
_entity_poly.entity_id
_entity_poly.type
_entity_poly.pdbx_seq_one_letter_code
_entity_poly.pdbx_strand_id
1 'polypeptide(L)'
;MVSLKTGPFSFGRVPMTLTFQKEVAERIVAPLMNIQRCRLSIMCQNYCHVVHKFNIPGGAFIPKPDVDVGVVKLVPLQEPIIKLPFDLVEKVCNCLFNGRQKNYKTPVRNLFPTTHEEQCLKLLQLTEIEPDTKVVQLSVEEIGRICQVYNHFCLEDPDLYKYNFRLGRR
;
A
#
# COMPACT_ATOMS: atom_id res chain seq x y z
N MET A 1 8.49 -9.53 11.09
CA MET A 1 7.86 -8.61 10.11
C MET A 1 8.04 -7.18 10.62
N VAL A 2 8.28 -6.20 9.74
CA VAL A 2 8.51 -4.79 10.16
C VAL A 2 7.31 -4.25 10.94
N SER A 3 6.08 -4.51 10.47
CA SER A 3 4.84 -4.07 11.10
C SER A 3 4.64 -4.63 12.52
N LEU A 4 5.01 -5.90 12.74
CA LEU A 4 4.88 -6.57 14.05
C LEU A 4 6.13 -6.42 14.94
N LYS A 5 7.20 -5.77 14.44
CA LYS A 5 8.51 -5.68 15.11
C LYS A 5 9.07 -7.05 15.55
N THR A 6 8.82 -8.09 14.76
CA THR A 6 9.28 -9.47 15.02
C THR A 6 10.44 -9.88 14.12
N GLY A 7 11.20 -10.91 14.54
CA GLY A 7 12.38 -11.40 13.80
C GLY A 7 13.54 -10.40 13.90
N PRO A 8 14.26 -10.08 12.81
CA PRO A 8 15.35 -9.10 12.84
C PRO A 8 14.95 -7.72 13.39
N PHE A 9 13.66 -7.37 13.29
CA PHE A 9 13.15 -6.07 13.76
C PHE A 9 12.86 -6.02 15.26
N SER A 10 12.99 -7.14 16.00
CA SER A 10 12.94 -7.10 17.47
C SER A 10 14.16 -6.41 18.06
N PHE A 11 15.26 -6.33 17.30
CA PHE A 11 16.48 -5.57 17.64
C PHE A 11 16.39 -4.09 17.25
N GLY A 12 15.21 -3.62 16.84
CA GLY A 12 14.96 -2.23 16.44
C GLY A 12 14.97 -2.03 14.92
N ARG A 13 15.49 -0.89 14.47
CA ARG A 13 15.43 -0.46 13.06
C ARG A 13 16.59 -1.03 12.25
N VAL A 14 16.62 -2.35 12.12
CA VAL A 14 17.66 -3.05 11.36
C VAL A 14 17.49 -2.71 9.86
N PRO A 15 18.48 -2.07 9.22
CA PRO A 15 18.42 -1.76 7.80
C PRO A 15 18.63 -3.03 6.96
N MET A 16 17.98 -3.07 5.80
CA MET A 16 18.11 -4.17 4.84
C MET A 16 18.62 -3.65 3.50
N THR A 17 19.53 -4.38 2.88
CA THR A 17 19.90 -4.19 1.48
C THR A 17 19.61 -5.49 0.76
N LEU A 18 18.62 -5.47 -0.12
CA LEU A 18 18.08 -6.66 -0.76
C LEU A 18 18.10 -6.50 -2.28
N THR A 19 18.21 -7.62 -2.97
CA THR A 19 18.09 -7.73 -4.42
C THR A 19 16.70 -8.20 -4.80
N PHE A 20 16.10 -7.56 -5.80
CA PHE A 20 14.83 -7.97 -6.39
C PHE A 20 14.97 -8.02 -7.92
N GLN A 21 14.06 -8.70 -8.61
CA GLN A 21 13.89 -8.47 -10.05
C GLN A 21 13.68 -6.96 -10.29
N LYS A 22 14.26 -6.42 -11.36
CA LYS A 22 14.30 -4.97 -11.64
C LYS A 22 12.92 -4.30 -11.53
N GLU A 23 11.88 -4.89 -12.12
CA GLU A 23 10.53 -4.34 -12.06
C GLU A 23 9.99 -4.26 -10.62
N VAL A 24 10.28 -5.27 -9.79
CA VAL A 24 9.86 -5.29 -8.38
C VAL A 24 10.62 -4.21 -7.59
N ALA A 25 11.91 -4.05 -7.84
CA ALA A 25 12.71 -2.98 -7.24
C ALA A 25 12.15 -1.60 -7.60
N GLU A 26 11.81 -1.37 -8.87
CA GLU A 26 11.18 -0.13 -9.36
C GLU A 26 9.83 0.11 -8.69
N ARG A 27 8.99 -0.92 -8.56
CA ARG A 27 7.69 -0.85 -7.87
C ARG A 27 7.84 -0.46 -6.40
N ILE A 28 8.81 -1.02 -5.67
CA ILE A 28 9.02 -0.70 -4.24
C ILE A 28 9.31 0.80 -4.04
N VAL A 29 10.17 1.36 -4.89
CA VAL A 29 10.63 2.76 -4.75
C VAL A 29 9.77 3.76 -5.52
N ALA A 30 8.74 3.30 -6.22
CA ALA A 30 7.97 4.12 -7.15
C ALA A 30 7.34 5.34 -6.43
N PRO A 31 7.70 6.58 -6.82
CA PRO A 31 7.15 7.78 -6.21
C PRO A 31 5.70 8.00 -6.65
N LEU A 32 5.09 9.06 -6.13
CA LEU A 32 3.78 9.55 -6.58
C LEU A 32 3.71 9.66 -8.10
N MET A 33 2.55 9.31 -8.67
CA MET A 33 2.25 9.38 -10.11
C MET A 33 3.12 8.50 -11.03
N ASN A 34 4.05 7.71 -10.49
CA ASN A 34 4.86 6.81 -11.29
C ASN A 34 4.02 5.64 -11.83
N ILE A 35 4.30 5.19 -13.06
CA ILE A 35 3.60 4.07 -13.71
C ILE A 35 3.76 2.74 -12.96
N GLN A 36 4.87 2.56 -12.26
CA GLN A 36 5.17 1.40 -11.43
C GLN A 36 4.56 1.50 -10.02
N ARG A 37 3.92 2.63 -9.68
CA ARG A 37 3.30 2.81 -8.36
C ARG A 37 2.15 1.81 -8.19
N CYS A 38 2.24 1.03 -7.13
CA CYS A 38 1.32 -0.06 -6.84
C CYS A 38 1.16 -0.24 -5.33
N ARG A 39 0.35 -1.24 -4.95
CA ARG A 39 0.18 -1.64 -3.54
C ARG A 39 1.52 -1.85 -2.83
N LEU A 40 2.48 -2.50 -3.48
CA LEU A 40 3.81 -2.77 -2.88
C LEU A 40 4.56 -1.48 -2.54
N SER A 41 4.46 -0.46 -3.40
CA SER A 41 5.05 0.87 -3.15
C SER A 41 4.56 1.43 -1.83
N ILE A 42 3.24 1.46 -1.62
CA ILE A 42 2.64 2.03 -0.41
C ILE A 42 3.01 1.22 0.82
N MET A 43 2.92 -0.11 0.75
CA MET A 43 3.23 -0.96 1.89
C MET A 43 4.69 -0.82 2.32
N CYS A 44 5.64 -0.77 1.39
CA CYS A 44 7.04 -0.57 1.73
C CYS A 44 7.32 0.85 2.25
N GLN A 45 6.81 1.88 1.56
CA GLN A 45 7.04 3.29 1.91
C GLN A 45 6.38 3.67 3.25
N ASN A 46 5.28 3.01 3.62
CA ASN A 46 4.62 3.20 4.91
C ASN A 46 5.53 2.85 6.10
N TYR A 47 6.33 1.79 5.97
CA TYR A 47 7.14 1.26 7.06
C TYR A 47 8.62 1.59 6.95
N CYS A 48 9.11 1.92 5.75
CA CYS A 48 10.54 2.08 5.47
C CYS A 48 10.81 3.30 4.60
N HIS A 49 11.93 3.96 4.86
CA HIS A 49 12.60 4.77 3.86
C HIS A 49 13.25 3.83 2.84
N VAL A 50 12.78 3.86 1.60
CA VAL A 50 13.23 2.97 0.52
C VAL A 50 14.09 3.73 -0.50
N VAL A 51 15.23 3.16 -0.87
CA VAL A 51 16.18 3.77 -1.80
C VAL A 51 16.67 2.73 -2.79
N HIS A 52 16.45 2.98 -4.09
CA HIS A 52 17.06 2.19 -5.15
C HIS A 52 18.54 2.59 -5.25
N LYS A 53 19.45 1.61 -5.18
CA LYS A 53 20.89 1.86 -5.20
C LYS A 53 21.45 1.77 -6.61
N PHE A 54 21.29 0.63 -7.26
CA PHE A 54 21.71 0.39 -8.63
C PHE A 54 21.11 -0.91 -9.15
N ASN A 55 21.23 -1.12 -10.46
CA ASN A 55 20.87 -2.37 -11.12
C ASN A 55 22.12 -3.20 -11.41
N ILE A 56 22.00 -4.52 -11.30
CA ILE A 56 22.99 -5.51 -11.69
C ILE A 56 22.46 -6.18 -12.96
N PRO A 57 23.23 -6.16 -14.07
CA PRO A 57 22.85 -6.86 -15.29
C PRO A 57 22.60 -8.34 -15.04
N GLY A 58 21.56 -8.92 -15.64
CA GLY A 58 21.26 -10.36 -15.49
C GLY A 58 22.45 -11.26 -15.87
N GLY A 59 23.29 -10.84 -16.83
CA GLY A 59 24.51 -11.55 -17.23
C GLY A 59 25.57 -11.73 -16.13
N ALA A 60 25.45 -11.05 -14.99
CA ALA A 60 26.36 -11.22 -13.85
C ALA A 60 26.01 -12.40 -12.92
N PHE A 61 24.89 -13.10 -13.16
CA PHE A 61 24.42 -14.19 -12.33
C PHE A 61 24.56 -15.56 -13.02
N ILE A 62 24.71 -16.61 -12.22
CA ILE A 62 24.77 -18.01 -12.67
C ILE A 62 23.79 -18.85 -11.82
N PRO A 63 22.76 -19.47 -12.42
CA PRO A 63 22.36 -19.37 -13.82
C PRO A 63 21.86 -17.96 -14.17
N LYS A 64 21.98 -17.57 -15.45
CA LYS A 64 21.56 -16.25 -15.92
C LYS A 64 20.03 -16.11 -15.84
N PRO A 65 19.48 -15.12 -15.11
CA PRO A 65 18.06 -14.79 -15.12
C PRO A 65 17.66 -14.05 -16.41
N ASP A 66 16.36 -14.07 -16.72
CA ASP A 66 15.78 -13.38 -17.88
C ASP A 66 15.71 -11.86 -17.71
N VAL A 67 15.80 -11.37 -16.47
CA VAL A 67 15.65 -9.96 -16.12
C VAL A 67 16.83 -9.49 -15.28
N ASP A 68 17.12 -8.19 -15.37
CA ASP A 68 18.06 -7.53 -14.49
C ASP A 68 17.61 -7.56 -13.03
N VAL A 69 18.55 -7.35 -12.12
CA VAL A 69 18.32 -7.34 -10.68
C VAL A 69 18.52 -5.93 -10.14
N GLY A 70 17.54 -5.40 -9.41
CA GLY A 70 17.66 -4.12 -8.71
C GLY A 70 18.06 -4.31 -7.25
N VAL A 71 19.01 -3.49 -6.78
CA VAL A 71 19.43 -3.44 -5.37
C VAL A 71 18.68 -2.32 -4.66
N VAL A 72 17.91 -2.67 -3.63
CA VAL A 72 17.11 -1.72 -2.84
C VAL A 72 17.55 -1.75 -1.38
N LYS A 73 17.78 -0.56 -0.81
CA LYS A 73 17.99 -0.38 0.62
C LYS A 73 16.66 0.03 1.26
N LEU A 74 16.26 -0.68 2.31
CA LEU A 74 15.09 -0.39 3.13
C LEU A 74 15.54 -0.09 4.55
N VAL A 75 15.22 1.09 5.05
CA VAL A 75 15.51 1.49 6.42
C VAL A 75 14.18 1.67 7.15
N PRO A 76 13.85 0.83 8.15
CA PRO A 76 12.61 0.99 8.91
C PRO A 76 12.49 2.41 9.49
N LEU A 77 11.31 3.01 9.35
CA LEU A 77 11.00 4.29 9.97
C LEU A 77 10.92 4.13 11.51
N GLN A 78 11.02 5.25 12.23
CA GLN A 78 10.79 5.24 13.68
C GLN A 78 9.34 4.85 14.00
N GLU A 79 8.41 5.40 13.24
CA GLU A 79 7.00 5.03 13.25
C GLU A 79 6.53 4.90 11.80
N PRO A 80 5.58 4.00 11.51
CA PRO A 80 4.96 3.97 10.19
C PRO A 80 4.16 5.25 9.95
N ILE A 81 4.03 5.64 8.68
CA ILE A 81 3.24 6.81 8.26
C ILE A 81 1.75 6.59 8.64
N ILE A 82 1.24 5.39 8.38
CA ILE A 82 -0.09 4.92 8.72
C ILE A 82 0.03 4.03 9.96
N LYS A 83 -0.42 4.55 11.10
CA LYS A 83 -0.37 3.90 12.42
C LYS A 83 -1.62 3.05 12.70
N LEU A 84 -1.95 2.14 11.80
CA LEU A 84 -3.10 1.25 11.90
C LEU A 84 -2.67 -0.22 11.70
N PRO A 85 -3.51 -1.19 12.11
CA PRO A 85 -3.19 -2.61 11.91
C PRO A 85 -2.86 -2.93 10.46
N PHE A 86 -1.83 -3.78 10.27
CA PHE A 86 -1.32 -4.12 8.94
C PHE A 86 -2.41 -4.63 7.99
N ASP A 87 -3.26 -5.53 8.48
CA ASP A 87 -4.32 -6.15 7.67
C ASP A 87 -5.36 -5.14 7.17
N LEU A 88 -5.66 -4.11 7.98
CA LEU A 88 -6.58 -3.04 7.57
C LEU A 88 -5.97 -2.18 6.47
N VAL A 89 -4.71 -1.75 6.65
CA VAL A 89 -3.98 -0.97 5.66
C VAL A 89 -3.85 -1.78 4.35
N GLU A 90 -3.53 -3.07 4.47
CA GLU A 90 -3.44 -3.97 3.32
C GLU A 90 -4.80 -4.10 2.60
N LYS A 91 -5.90 -4.27 3.33
CA LYS A 91 -7.26 -4.35 2.76
C LYS A 91 -7.61 -3.09 1.96
N VAL A 92 -7.39 -1.91 2.54
CA VAL A 92 -7.66 -0.62 1.89
C VAL A 92 -6.77 -0.44 0.67
N CYS A 93 -5.45 -0.66 0.80
CA CYS A 93 -4.53 -0.55 -0.33
C CYS A 93 -4.87 -1.53 -1.45
N ASN A 94 -5.22 -2.77 -1.10
CA ASN A 94 -5.66 -3.76 -2.08
C ASN A 94 -6.91 -3.31 -2.82
N CYS A 95 -7.89 -2.74 -2.11
CA CYS A 95 -9.10 -2.20 -2.72
C CYS A 95 -8.79 -1.06 -3.70
N LEU A 96 -7.99 -0.07 -3.25
CA LEU A 96 -7.59 1.08 -4.05
C LEU A 96 -6.85 0.66 -5.33
N PHE A 97 -5.81 -0.16 -5.22
CA PHE A 97 -4.95 -0.50 -6.35
C PHE A 97 -5.53 -1.52 -7.33
N ASN A 98 -6.67 -2.15 -7.02
CA ASN A 98 -7.47 -2.87 -8.03
C ASN A 98 -8.01 -1.93 -9.13
N GLY A 99 -8.18 -0.64 -8.83
CA GLY A 99 -8.62 0.39 -9.75
C GLY A 99 -7.57 1.47 -9.96
N ARG A 100 -6.28 1.13 -10.10
CA ARG A 100 -5.16 2.10 -10.02
C ARG A 100 -5.28 3.35 -10.92
N GLN A 101 -5.89 3.23 -12.10
CA GLN A 101 -6.06 4.35 -13.05
C GLN A 101 -7.37 5.13 -12.84
N LYS A 102 -8.27 4.64 -11.99
CA LYS A 102 -9.57 5.25 -11.68
C LYS A 102 -9.42 6.29 -10.57
N ASN A 103 -10.40 7.18 -10.49
CA ASN A 103 -10.53 8.12 -9.36
C ASN A 103 -10.77 7.32 -8.09
N TYR A 104 -10.12 7.68 -6.99
CA TYR A 104 -10.07 6.87 -5.75
C TYR A 104 -11.46 6.57 -5.17
N LYS A 105 -12.45 7.46 -5.38
CA LYS A 105 -13.85 7.24 -5.00
C LYS A 105 -14.44 5.95 -5.57
N THR A 106 -14.03 5.54 -6.77
CA THR A 106 -14.55 4.32 -7.41
C THR A 106 -14.14 3.05 -6.68
N PRO A 107 -12.85 2.78 -6.42
CA PRO A 107 -12.48 1.63 -5.61
C PRO A 107 -12.90 1.75 -4.15
N VAL A 108 -12.89 2.95 -3.53
CA VAL A 108 -13.34 3.13 -2.13
C VAL A 108 -14.76 2.61 -1.90
N ARG A 109 -15.68 2.81 -2.85
CA ARG A 109 -17.04 2.25 -2.77
C ARG A 109 -17.07 0.74 -2.57
N ASN A 110 -16.08 0.01 -3.09
CA ASN A 110 -15.99 -1.44 -2.92
C ASN A 110 -15.55 -1.87 -1.51
N LEU A 111 -15.21 -0.92 -0.62
CA LEU A 111 -15.00 -1.21 0.81
C LEU A 111 -16.32 -1.33 1.58
N PHE A 112 -17.43 -0.84 1.01
CA PHE A 112 -18.73 -0.79 1.65
C PHE A 112 -19.73 -1.67 0.88
N PRO A 113 -20.61 -2.42 1.56
CA PRO A 113 -21.78 -2.98 0.92
C PRO A 113 -22.73 -1.85 0.48
N THR A 114 -23.64 -2.15 -0.44
CA THR A 114 -24.61 -1.17 -0.98
C THR A 114 -25.51 -0.56 0.09
N THR A 115 -25.73 -1.25 1.20
CA THR A 115 -26.50 -0.76 2.36
C THR A 115 -25.82 0.36 3.14
N HIS A 116 -24.52 0.58 2.93
CA HIS A 116 -23.70 1.54 3.69
C HIS A 116 -23.21 2.71 2.82
N GLU A 117 -24.03 3.14 1.86
CA GLU A 117 -23.70 4.26 0.96
C GLU A 117 -23.44 5.56 1.73
N GLU A 118 -24.18 5.85 2.79
CA GLU A 118 -23.99 7.04 3.61
C GLU A 118 -22.60 7.08 4.26
N GLN A 119 -22.11 5.96 4.80
CA GLN A 119 -20.76 5.86 5.37
C GLN A 119 -19.69 6.04 4.31
N CYS A 120 -19.90 5.49 3.10
CA CYS A 120 -18.98 5.69 1.99
C CYS A 120 -18.88 7.19 1.62
N LEU A 121 -20.01 7.90 1.55
CA LEU A 121 -20.03 9.34 1.26
C LEU A 121 -19.34 10.15 2.37
N LYS A 122 -19.63 9.83 3.64
CA LYS A 122 -18.95 10.43 4.79
C LYS A 122 -17.44 10.20 4.74
N LEU A 123 -16.99 9.00 4.37
CA LEU A 123 -15.57 8.72 4.21
C LEU A 123 -14.93 9.65 3.17
N LEU A 124 -15.54 9.78 1.99
CA LEU A 124 -15.00 10.65 0.93
C LEU A 124 -14.91 12.12 1.40
N GLN A 125 -15.90 12.59 2.17
CA GLN A 125 -15.89 13.95 2.73
C GLN A 125 -14.80 14.13 3.80
N LEU A 126 -14.73 13.23 4.79
CA LEU A 126 -13.82 13.32 5.93
C LEU A 126 -12.35 13.13 5.57
N THR A 127 -12.05 12.51 4.42
CA THR A 127 -10.66 12.32 3.98
C THR A 127 -10.02 13.58 3.43
N GLU A 128 -10.80 14.62 3.07
CA GLU A 128 -10.30 15.88 2.50
C GLU A 128 -9.37 15.64 1.30
N ILE A 129 -9.76 14.72 0.40
CA ILE A 129 -9.05 14.41 -0.84
C ILE A 129 -9.92 14.83 -2.02
N GLU A 130 -9.35 15.59 -2.96
CA GLU A 130 -10.03 16.05 -4.17
C GLU A 130 -10.70 14.86 -4.91
N PRO A 131 -12.04 14.87 -5.12
CA PRO A 131 -12.81 13.71 -5.62
C PRO A 131 -12.34 13.08 -6.93
N ASP A 132 -11.62 13.83 -7.77
CA ASP A 132 -11.11 13.36 -9.06
C ASP A 132 -9.64 12.93 -9.04
N THR A 133 -9.04 12.87 -7.85
CA THR A 133 -7.71 12.29 -7.63
C THR A 133 -7.69 10.81 -8.02
N LYS A 134 -6.76 10.43 -8.88
CA LYS A 134 -6.53 9.03 -9.24
C LYS A 134 -5.78 8.31 -8.12
N VAL A 135 -5.99 7.00 -7.99
CA VAL A 135 -5.32 6.20 -6.95
C VAL A 135 -3.79 6.34 -6.97
N VAL A 136 -3.17 6.39 -8.16
CA VAL A 136 -1.70 6.57 -8.30
C VAL A 136 -1.19 7.95 -7.85
N GLN A 137 -2.07 8.93 -7.70
CA GLN A 137 -1.74 10.27 -7.20
C GLN A 137 -1.80 10.34 -5.67
N LEU A 138 -2.36 9.33 -4.99
CA LEU A 138 -2.50 9.34 -3.55
C LEU A 138 -1.15 9.16 -2.84
N SER A 139 -0.88 10.06 -1.90
CA SER A 139 0.22 9.96 -0.94
C SER A 139 -0.04 8.86 0.10
N VAL A 140 1.01 8.47 0.82
CA VAL A 140 0.86 7.47 1.89
C VAL A 140 0.03 8.04 3.03
N GLU A 141 0.15 9.34 3.29
CA GLU A 141 -0.62 10.10 4.27
C GLU A 141 -2.10 10.18 3.89
N GLU A 142 -2.41 10.44 2.62
CA GLU A 142 -3.79 10.45 2.10
C GLU A 142 -4.45 9.08 2.21
N ILE A 143 -3.74 8.02 1.85
CA ILE A 143 -4.20 6.64 2.07
C ILE A 143 -4.36 6.38 3.58
N GLY A 144 -3.50 6.95 4.41
CA GLY A 144 -3.62 6.92 5.87
C GLY A 144 -4.92 7.52 6.38
N ARG A 145 -5.34 8.68 5.85
CA ARG A 145 -6.64 9.30 6.19
C ARG A 145 -7.80 8.40 5.78
N ILE A 146 -7.76 7.81 4.58
CA ILE A 146 -8.76 6.82 4.14
C ILE A 146 -8.82 5.65 5.13
N CYS A 147 -7.66 5.10 5.54
CA CYS A 147 -7.60 4.00 6.49
C CYS A 147 -8.16 4.38 7.87
N GLN A 148 -7.87 5.60 8.36
CA GLN A 148 -8.33 6.08 9.67
C GLN A 148 -9.86 6.19 9.71
N VAL A 149 -10.45 6.83 8.69
CA VAL A 149 -11.90 6.99 8.62
C VAL A 149 -12.59 5.64 8.41
N TYR A 150 -12.04 4.77 7.56
CA TYR A 150 -12.57 3.42 7.37
C TYR A 150 -12.50 2.59 8.66
N ASN A 151 -11.39 2.66 9.40
CA ASN A 151 -11.23 1.96 10.68
C ASN A 151 -12.27 2.42 11.70
N HIS A 152 -12.61 3.71 11.74
CA HIS A 152 -13.66 4.21 12.61
C HIS A 152 -15.01 3.54 12.33
N PHE A 153 -15.42 3.44 11.06
CA PHE A 153 -16.64 2.71 10.69
C PHE A 153 -16.57 1.21 10.98
N CYS A 154 -15.40 0.57 10.82
CA CYS A 154 -15.23 -0.84 11.20
C CYS A 154 -15.30 -1.09 12.71
N LEU A 155 -15.01 -0.10 13.55
CA LEU A 155 -15.17 -0.21 15.00
C LEU A 155 -16.64 -0.10 15.41
N GLU A 156 -17.44 0.67 14.67
CA GLU A 156 -18.89 0.78 14.87
C GLU A 156 -19.64 -0.44 14.31
N ASP A 157 -19.24 -0.94 13.14
CA ASP A 157 -19.73 -2.16 12.50
C ASP A 157 -18.58 -3.13 12.18
N PRO A 158 -18.31 -4.12 13.05
CA PRO A 158 -17.25 -5.10 12.84
C PRO A 158 -17.44 -5.98 11.59
N ASP A 159 -18.65 -6.13 11.07
CA ASP A 159 -18.89 -6.94 9.87
C ASP A 159 -18.45 -6.23 8.59
N LEU A 160 -18.36 -4.89 8.62
CA LEU A 160 -17.76 -4.10 7.54
C LEU A 160 -16.30 -4.50 7.28
N TYR A 161 -15.55 -4.84 8.33
CA TYR A 161 -14.16 -5.32 8.18
C TYR A 161 -14.09 -6.66 7.43
N LYS A 162 -15.09 -7.54 7.61
CA LYS A 162 -15.16 -8.85 6.94
C LYS A 162 -15.75 -8.75 5.52
N TYR A 163 -16.47 -7.68 5.22
CA TYR A 163 -17.09 -7.47 3.92
C TYR A 163 -16.09 -7.60 2.76
N ASN A 164 -16.48 -8.31 1.71
CA ASN A 164 -15.69 -8.48 0.50
C ASN A 164 -16.59 -8.38 -0.73
N PHE A 165 -16.46 -7.29 -1.48
CA PHE A 165 -17.30 -7.01 -2.66
C PHE A 165 -17.21 -8.09 -3.76
N ARG A 166 -16.13 -8.89 -3.80
CA ARG A 166 -15.93 -9.92 -4.81
C ARG A 166 -16.76 -11.18 -4.56
N LEU A 167 -17.15 -11.43 -3.31
CA LEU A 167 -17.93 -12.63 -2.96
C LEU A 167 -19.38 -12.54 -3.44
N GLY A 168 -19.92 -11.33 -3.63
CA GLY A 168 -21.30 -11.10 -4.12
C GLY A 168 -21.46 -11.06 -5.65
N ARG A 169 -20.42 -11.41 -6.43
CA ARG A 169 -20.46 -11.47 -7.90
C ARG A 169 -20.49 -12.90 -8.46
N ARG A 170 -20.91 -13.87 -7.66
CA ARG A 170 -21.17 -15.24 -8.11
C ARG A 170 -22.63 -15.41 -8.47
#